data_AF-A0A844ZGI6-F1
#
_entry.id   AF-A0A844ZGI6-F1
#
_cell.length_a   1.000
_cell.length_b   1.000
_cell.length_c   1.000
_cell.angle_alpha   90.00
_cell.angle_beta   90.00
_cell.angle_gamma   90.00
#
_symmetry.space_group_name_H-M   'P 1'
#
loop_
_entity.id
_entity.type
_entity.pdbx_description
1 polymer ?
#
loop_
_entity_poly.entity_id
_entity_poly.type
_entity_poly.pdbx_seq_one_letter_code
_entity_poly.pdbx_strand_id
1 'polypeptide(L)'
;MSVAIIALFLLGIGNFAILKAFLASGHPALRHVPRFLRDNGGRGSLILEFILLVSAMVLTSEGHGAAGIAYGIYAMLNGATFIFVVWNDG
;
A
#
# COMPACT_ATOMS: atom_id res chain seq x y z
N MET A 1 -12.29 -19.70 -5.17
CA MET A 1 -11.50 -18.54 -4.69
C MET A 1 -10.03 -18.90 -4.81
N SER A 2 -9.28 -18.19 -5.66
CA SER A 2 -7.89 -18.56 -6.00
C SER A 2 -6.92 -18.19 -4.87
N VAL A 3 -5.91 -19.03 -4.61
CA VAL A 3 -4.87 -18.78 -3.57
C VAL A 3 -4.19 -17.41 -3.75
N ALA A 4 -3.95 -16.99 -5.00
CA ALA A 4 -3.38 -15.68 -5.31
C ALA A 4 -4.22 -14.52 -4.78
N ILE A 5 -5.56 -14.61 -4.82
CA ILE A 5 -6.46 -13.56 -4.34
C ILE A 5 -6.39 -13.46 -2.81
N ILE A 6 -6.31 -14.60 -2.12
CA ILE A 6 -6.13 -14.65 -0.66
C ILE A 6 -4.78 -14.01 -0.28
N ALA A 7 -3.71 -14.37 -0.99
CA ALA A 7 -2.39 -13.81 -0.76
C ALA A 7 -2.38 -12.28 -0.96
N LEU A 8 -2.99 -11.79 -2.05
CA LEU A 8 -3.11 -10.35 -2.32
C LEU A 8 -3.91 -9.63 -1.22
N PHE A 9 -5.01 -10.22 -0.75
CA PHE A 9 -5.80 -9.64 0.32
C PHE A 9 -5.01 -9.50 1.63
N LEU A 10 -4.30 -10.57 2.05
CA LEU A 10 -3.45 -10.54 3.24
C LEU A 10 -2.30 -9.55 3.11
N LEU A 11 -1.65 -9.52 1.94
CA LEU A 11 -0.63 -8.53 1.62
C LEU A 11 -1.19 -7.10 1.68
N GLY A 12 -2.42 -6.92 1.20
CA GLY A 12 -3.21 -5.72 1.33
C GLY A 12 -3.32 -5.25 2.78
N ILE A 13 -3.79 -6.10 3.68
CA ILE A 13 -3.90 -5.78 5.12
C ILE A 13 -2.57 -5.24 5.66
N GLY A 14 -1.46 -5.92 5.34
CA GLY A 14 -0.12 -5.48 5.71
C GLY A 14 0.23 -4.12 5.14
N ASN A 15 0.03 -3.92 3.84
CA ASN A 15 0.36 -2.66 3.17
C ASN A 15 -0.47 -1.47 3.70
N PHE A 16 -1.75 -1.70 4.01
CA PHE A 16 -2.61 -0.73 4.67
C PHE A 16 -2.13 -0.35 6.06
N ALA A 17 -1.70 -1.34 6.86
CA ALA A 17 -1.16 -1.09 8.19
C ALA A 17 0.14 -0.26 8.11
N ILE A 18 1.03 -0.62 7.19
CA ILE A 18 2.28 0.11 6.92
C ILE A 18 2.01 1.54 6.47
N LEU A 19 1.12 1.73 5.50
CA LEU A 19 0.78 3.06 4.98
C LEU A 19 0.15 3.93 6.08
N LYS A 20 -0.74 3.35 6.89
CA LYS A 20 -1.34 4.07 8.02
C LYS A 20 -0.29 4.46 9.07
N ALA A 21 0.65 3.57 9.38
CA ALA A 21 1.76 3.86 10.29
C ALA A 21 2.69 4.95 9.73
N PHE A 22 2.99 4.91 8.43
CA PHE A 22 3.74 5.94 7.74
C PHE A 22 3.05 7.31 7.79
N LEU A 23 1.74 7.36 7.55
CA LEU A 23 0.96 8.60 7.62
C LEU A 23 0.87 9.16 9.05
N ALA A 24 0.82 8.28 10.05
CA ALA A 24 0.76 8.64 11.46
C ALA A 24 2.13 9.03 12.07
N SER A 25 3.25 8.66 11.43
CA SER A 25 4.59 8.91 11.98
C SER A 25 4.98 10.39 12.02
N GLY A 26 4.32 11.24 11.23
CA GLY A 26 4.66 12.66 11.14
C GLY A 26 6.04 12.94 10.51
N HIS A 27 6.66 11.93 9.89
CA HIS A 27 8.03 12.02 9.37
C HIS A 27 8.17 13.14 8.31
N PRO A 28 9.29 13.89 8.26
CA PRO A 28 9.51 14.95 7.28
C PRO A 28 9.31 14.52 5.82
N ALA A 29 9.52 13.24 5.51
CA ALA A 29 9.26 12.66 4.19
C ALA A 29 7.81 12.85 3.71
N LEU A 30 6.85 12.97 4.63
CA LEU A 30 5.44 13.28 4.31
C LEU A 30 5.28 14.64 3.64
N ARG A 31 6.26 15.54 3.69
CA ARG A 31 6.23 16.84 2.99
C ARG A 31 6.25 16.69 1.47
N HIS A 32 6.73 15.55 0.96
CA HIS A 32 6.72 15.22 -0.46
C HIS A 32 5.43 14.56 -0.93
N VAL A 33 4.57 14.12 0.00
CA VAL A 33 3.25 13.57 -0.33
C VAL A 33 2.28 14.72 -0.62
N PRO A 34 1.53 14.67 -1.74
CA PRO A 34 0.54 15.69 -2.07
C PRO A 34 -0.46 15.91 -0.92
N ARG A 35 -0.81 17.18 -0.67
CA ARG A 35 -1.70 17.56 0.44
C ARG A 35 -3.02 16.79 0.43
N PHE A 36 -3.67 16.66 -0.72
CA PHE A 36 -4.94 15.92 -0.85
C PHE A 36 -4.84 14.43 -0.46
N LEU A 37 -3.64 13.84 -0.49
CA LEU A 37 -3.41 12.46 -0.08
C LEU A 37 -3.09 12.33 1.40
N ARG A 38 -2.48 13.35 1.99
CA ARG A 38 -2.05 13.39 3.40
C ARG A 38 -3.07 14.03 4.34
N ASP A 39 -3.87 14.97 3.85
CA ASP A 39 -4.89 15.67 4.63
C ASP A 39 -6.02 14.71 5.05
N ASN A 40 -6.87 15.13 5.99
CA ASN A 40 -7.92 14.28 6.59
C ASN A 40 -7.39 12.97 7.20
N GLY A 41 -6.18 13.00 7.77
CA GLY A 41 -5.54 11.82 8.37
C GLY A 41 -5.08 10.79 7.33
N GLY A 42 -4.78 11.23 6.10
CA GLY A 42 -4.26 10.37 5.05
C GLY A 42 -5.31 9.47 4.38
N ARG A 43 -6.61 9.78 4.53
CA ARG A 43 -7.70 9.02 3.91
C ARG A 43 -7.57 8.91 2.39
N GLY A 44 -7.04 9.95 1.73
CA GLY A 44 -6.79 9.93 0.28
C GLY A 44 -5.81 8.82 -0.12
N SER A 45 -4.68 8.73 0.59
CA SER A 45 -3.72 7.64 0.40
C SER A 45 -4.33 6.26 0.63
N LEU A 46 -5.15 6.10 1.68
CA LEU A 46 -5.82 4.82 1.98
C LEU A 46 -6.84 4.43 0.90
N ILE A 47 -7.57 5.39 0.33
CA ILE A 47 -8.50 5.14 -0.78
C ILE A 47 -7.73 4.70 -2.04
N LEU A 48 -6.62 5.37 -2.36
CA LEU A 48 -5.78 4.96 -3.49
C LEU A 48 -5.24 3.55 -3.30
N GLU A 49 -4.75 3.25 -2.09
CA GLU A 49 -4.28 1.91 -1.74
C GLU A 49 -5.37 0.85 -1.94
N PHE A 50 -6.61 1.17 -1.55
CA PHE A 50 -7.75 0.28 -1.77
C PHE A 50 -8.02 0.03 -3.25
N ILE A 51 -8.01 1.09 -4.06
CA ILE A 51 -8.23 1.00 -5.50
C ILE A 51 -7.15 0.14 -6.16
N LEU A 52 -5.88 0.30 -5.77
CA LEU A 52 -4.78 -0.50 -6.29
C LEU A 52 -4.95 -1.99 -5.94
N LEU A 53 -5.24 -2.30 -4.68
CA LEU A 53 -5.45 -3.67 -4.22
C LEU A 53 -6.64 -4.33 -4.94
N VAL A 54 -7.79 -3.66 -4.99
CA VAL A 54 -8.99 -4.19 -5.64
C VAL A 54 -8.74 -4.39 -7.14
N SER A 55 -8.09 -3.44 -7.81
CA SER A 55 -7.74 -3.56 -9.23
C SER A 55 -6.83 -4.75 -9.47
N ALA A 56 -5.82 -4.96 -8.60
CA ALA A 56 -4.93 -6.11 -8.70
C ALA A 56 -5.66 -7.45 -8.46
N MET A 57 -6.59 -7.50 -7.51
CA MET A 57 -7.40 -8.69 -7.22
C MET A 57 -8.35 -9.04 -8.38
N VAL A 58 -9.04 -8.04 -8.93
CA VAL A 58 -9.95 -8.22 -10.09
C VAL A 58 -9.18 -8.65 -11.33
N LEU A 59 -8.08 -7.97 -11.67
CA LEU A 59 -7.28 -8.34 -12.83
C LEU A 59 -6.67 -9.74 -12.67
N THR A 60 -6.19 -10.08 -11.46
CA THR A 60 -5.68 -11.43 -11.19
C THR A 60 -6.77 -12.49 -11.28
N SER A 61 -8.03 -12.18 -10.88
CA SER A 61 -9.14 -13.14 -11.00
C SER A 61 -9.54 -13.41 -12.45
N GLU A 62 -9.38 -12.41 -13.34
CA GLU A 62 -9.60 -12.54 -14.79
C GLU A 62 -8.41 -13.17 -15.54
N GLY A 63 -7.38 -13.65 -14.82
CA GLY A 63 -6.21 -14.34 -15.41
C GLY A 63 -5.02 -13.42 -15.72
N HIS A 64 -5.11 -12.12 -15.45
CA HIS A 64 -3.98 -11.18 -15.59
C HIS A 64 -3.06 -11.23 -14.38
N GLY A 65 -2.37 -12.37 -14.16
CA GLY A 65 -1.50 -12.58 -13.01
C GLY A 65 -0.37 -11.54 -12.83
N ALA A 66 0.04 -10.87 -13.91
CA ALA A 66 0.99 -9.77 -13.87
C ALA A 66 0.53 -8.61 -12.96
N ALA A 67 -0.79 -8.36 -12.88
CA ALA A 67 -1.33 -7.32 -12.00
C ALA A 67 -1.12 -7.66 -10.51
N GLY A 68 -1.32 -8.92 -10.13
CA GLY A 68 -1.04 -9.39 -8.78
C GLY A 68 0.45 -9.30 -8.43
N ILE A 69 1.33 -9.67 -9.36
CA ILE A 69 2.79 -9.53 -9.17
C ILE A 69 3.18 -8.07 -9.00
N ALA A 70 2.64 -7.17 -9.84
CA ALA A 70 2.91 -5.74 -9.75
C ALA A 70 2.51 -5.16 -8.39
N TYR A 71 1.32 -5.53 -7.89
CA TYR A 71 0.90 -5.15 -6.54
C TYR A 71 1.81 -5.74 -5.45
N GLY A 72 2.24 -6.99 -5.63
CA GLY A 72 3.20 -7.65 -4.75
C GLY A 72 4.50 -6.86 -4.57
N ILE A 73 5.11 -6.48 -5.69
CA ILE A 73 6.33 -5.67 -5.72
C ILE A 73 6.09 -4.31 -5.08
N TYR A 74 4.97 -3.65 -5.42
CA TYR A 74 4.59 -2.36 -4.85
C TYR A 74 4.48 -2.42 -3.31
N ALA A 75 3.80 -3.43 -2.76
CA ALA A 75 3.67 -3.60 -1.32
C ALA A 75 5.03 -3.85 -0.63
N MET A 76 5.92 -4.61 -1.28
CA MET A 76 7.30 -4.80 -0.77
C MET A 76 8.07 -3.49 -0.73
N LEU A 77 7.97 -2.65 -1.77
CA LEU A 77 8.61 -1.34 -1.83
C LEU A 77 8.07 -0.38 -0.77
N ASN A 78 6.77 -0.40 -0.51
CA ASN A 78 6.16 0.37 0.57
C ASN A 78 6.68 -0.06 1.94
N GLY A 79 6.78 -1.37 2.18
CA GLY A 79 7.36 -1.92 3.41
C GLY A 79 8.83 -1.52 3.59
N ALA A 80 9.64 -1.65 2.53
CA ALA A 80 11.02 -1.20 2.55
C ALA A 80 11.11 0.31 2.86
N THR A 81 10.30 1.13 2.19
CA THR A 81 10.26 2.59 2.42
C THR A 81 9.91 2.91 3.86
N PHE A 82 8.91 2.25 4.45
CA PHE A 82 8.55 2.45 5.84
C PHE A 82 9.70 2.07 6.79
N ILE A 83 10.38 0.95 6.55
CA ILE A 83 11.52 0.55 7.36
C ILE A 83 12.63 1.60 7.27
N PHE A 84 13.04 1.99 6.07
CA PHE A 84 14.15 2.91 5.87
C PHE A 84 13.85 4.33 6.36
N VAL A 85 12.64 4.84 6.14
CA VAL A 85 12.30 6.26 6.35
C VAL A 85 11.64 6.51 7.69
N VAL A 86 10.97 5.54 8.29
CA VAL A 86 10.23 5.74 9.55
C VAL A 86 10.80 4.91 10.67
N TRP A 87 11.07 3.64 10.44
CA TRP A 87 11.56 2.77 11.51
C TRP A 87 13.03 3.05 11.86
N ASN A 88 13.86 3.36 10.86
CA ASN A 88 15.29 3.53 11.06
C ASN A 88 15.69 4.96 11.47
N ASP A 89 14.82 5.94 11.21
CA ASP A 89 15.03 7.36 11.49
C ASP A 89 14.26 7.86 12.75
N GLY A 90 13.52 6.97 13.43
CA GLY A 90 12.64 7.26 14.56
C GLY A 90 13.21 6.93 15.93
#